data_AF-A0A7V8ZMJ1-F1
#
_entry.id   AF-A0A7V8ZMJ1-F1
#
_cell.length_a   1.000
_cell.length_b   1.000
_cell.length_c   1.000
_cell.angle_alpha   90.00
_cell.angle_beta   90.00
_cell.angle_gamma   90.00
#
_symmetry.space_group_name_H-M   'P 1'
#
loop_
_entity.id
_entity.type
_entity.pdbx_description
1 polymer ?
#
loop_
_entity_poly.entity_id
_entity_poly.type
_entity_poly.pdbx_seq_one_letter_code
_entity_poly.pdbx_strand_id
1 'polypeptide(L)'
;GGEGLEPGDASRPILADVASGKVAVVLFYNAKGADDRAVRRALKGVDRFKGRVRVRQVPIERVADYPAITQGAPVTQAPTLLVIDTQKRARRLVGYQDTRTIQQLVGDVGGAGFLGSAVARYRERILTMCERFDIGTDATIVATTGDLDSVFSGIRAEALDVLRTVRALDPPRGFSAFQSSYIQQLEEAATVFDRAARAERRNRTGRRKLSSEFAGPDPEGERFDRLARARGLQACF
;
A
#
# COMPACT_ATOMS: atom_id res chain seq x y z
N GLY A 1 11.90 -2.15 -33.90
CA GLY A 1 11.24 -2.84 -35.02
C GLY A 1 9.96 -3.44 -34.52
N GLY A 2 8.84 -3.17 -35.18
CA GLY A 2 7.58 -3.85 -34.91
C GLY A 2 7.60 -5.21 -35.59
N GLU A 3 8.00 -6.25 -34.86
CA GLU A 3 7.87 -7.63 -35.33
C GLU A 3 6.38 -7.94 -35.47
N GLY A 4 5.99 -8.33 -36.69
CA GLY A 4 4.61 -8.49 -37.12
C GLY A 4 3.91 -9.60 -36.37
N LEU A 5 2.88 -9.25 -35.61
CA LEU A 5 1.94 -10.24 -35.06
C LEU A 5 1.26 -10.96 -36.22
N GLU A 6 1.26 -12.29 -36.19
CA GLU A 6 0.56 -13.08 -37.19
C GLU A 6 -0.95 -12.78 -37.16
N PRO A 7 -1.63 -12.75 -38.32
CA PRO A 7 -3.08 -12.62 -38.38
C PRO A 7 -3.76 -13.68 -37.52
N GLY A 8 -4.50 -13.26 -36.49
CA GLY A 8 -5.19 -14.17 -35.57
C GLY A 8 -4.48 -14.44 -34.23
N ASP A 9 -3.27 -13.90 -34.01
CA ASP A 9 -2.57 -14.08 -32.73
C ASP A 9 -3.35 -13.45 -31.55
N ALA A 10 -3.80 -14.31 -30.63
CA ALA A 10 -4.56 -13.94 -29.43
C ALA A 10 -3.71 -13.18 -28.39
N SER A 11 -2.39 -13.08 -28.59
CA SER A 11 -1.47 -12.26 -27.80
C SER A 11 -1.69 -10.75 -28.01
N ARG A 12 -2.31 -10.34 -29.12
CA ARG A 12 -2.47 -8.92 -29.48
C ARG A 12 -3.04 -8.03 -28.36
N PRO A 13 -4.16 -8.37 -27.68
CA PRO A 13 -4.66 -7.56 -26.56
C PRO A 13 -3.71 -7.54 -25.35
N ILE A 14 -2.97 -8.62 -25.10
CA ILE A 14 -1.99 -8.68 -24.01
C ILE A 14 -0.83 -7.74 -24.30
N LEU A 15 -0.31 -7.77 -25.53
CA LEU A 15 0.77 -6.90 -25.96
C LEU A 15 0.34 -5.43 -26.06
N ALA A 16 -0.93 -5.15 -26.37
CA ALA A 16 -1.49 -3.80 -26.30
C ALA A 16 -1.53 -3.27 -24.86
N ASP A 17 -1.95 -4.10 -23.90
CA ASP A 17 -1.88 -3.75 -22.47
C ASP A 17 -0.43 -3.44 -22.05
N VAL A 18 0.52 -4.30 -22.45
CA VAL A 18 1.95 -4.10 -22.17
C VAL A 18 2.48 -2.81 -22.80
N ALA A 19 2.15 -2.54 -24.06
CA ALA A 19 2.53 -1.31 -24.76
C ALA A 19 1.94 -0.05 -24.10
N SER A 20 0.81 -0.17 -23.41
CA SER A 20 0.21 0.91 -22.60
C SER A 20 0.82 1.07 -21.21
N GLY A 21 1.96 0.42 -20.92
CA GLY A 21 2.68 0.53 -19.66
C GLY A 21 2.15 -0.38 -18.54
N LYS A 22 1.43 -1.45 -18.88
CA LYS A 22 0.91 -2.42 -17.89
C LYS A 22 1.79 -3.66 -17.80
N VAL A 23 1.74 -4.33 -16.66
CA VAL A 23 2.27 -5.70 -16.51
C VAL A 23 1.15 -6.68 -16.82
N ALA A 24 1.43 -7.64 -17.71
CA ALA A 24 0.49 -8.72 -17.99
C ALA A 24 0.87 -10.00 -17.24
N VAL A 25 -0.13 -10.66 -16.66
CA VAL A 25 0.01 -11.95 -15.99
C VAL A 25 -0.92 -12.92 -16.71
N VAL A 26 -0.35 -13.89 -17.41
CA VAL A 26 -1.08 -14.86 -18.23
C VAL A 26 -0.89 -16.24 -17.65
N LEU A 27 -1.96 -16.84 -17.16
CA LEU A 27 -1.97 -18.22 -16.70
C LEU A 27 -2.45 -19.15 -17.81
N PHE A 28 -1.62 -20.10 -18.19
CA PHE A 28 -2.03 -21.29 -18.95
C PHE A 28 -2.35 -22.42 -17.98
N TYR A 29 -3.55 -22.98 -18.06
CA TYR A 29 -4.05 -23.95 -17.07
C TYR A 29 -4.87 -25.09 -17.67
N ASN A 30 -4.95 -26.21 -16.95
CA ASN A 30 -5.93 -27.28 -17.17
C ASN A 30 -7.03 -27.21 -16.10
N ALA A 31 -8.30 -27.10 -16.50
CA ALA A 31 -9.41 -26.93 -15.55
C ALA A 31 -9.54 -28.08 -14.53
N LYS A 32 -9.06 -29.28 -14.88
CA LYS A 32 -9.18 -30.49 -14.06
C LYS A 32 -8.04 -30.63 -13.03
N GLY A 33 -6.93 -29.90 -13.19
CA GLY A 33 -5.77 -29.99 -12.29
C GLY A 33 -6.03 -29.34 -10.92
N ALA A 34 -5.56 -29.99 -9.85
CA ALA A 34 -5.69 -29.47 -8.48
C ALA A 34 -4.85 -28.19 -8.31
N ASP A 35 -3.61 -28.21 -8.77
CA ASP A 35 -2.69 -27.07 -8.74
C ASP A 35 -3.20 -25.94 -9.61
N ASP A 36 -3.73 -26.23 -10.80
CA ASP A 36 -4.38 -25.23 -11.66
C ASP A 36 -5.50 -24.48 -10.94
N ARG A 37 -6.40 -25.22 -10.27
CA ARG A 37 -7.47 -24.60 -9.46
C ARG A 37 -6.90 -23.76 -8.32
N ALA A 38 -5.77 -24.16 -7.74
CA ALA A 38 -5.11 -23.42 -6.67
C ALA A 38 -4.48 -22.12 -7.18
N VAL A 39 -3.74 -22.16 -8.30
CA VAL A 39 -3.14 -20.97 -8.93
C VAL A 39 -4.22 -20.00 -9.43
N ARG A 40 -5.32 -20.50 -10.01
CA ARG A 40 -6.47 -19.66 -10.40
C ARG A 40 -7.09 -18.92 -9.21
N ARG A 41 -7.16 -19.57 -8.04
CA ARG A 41 -7.59 -18.92 -6.79
C ARG A 41 -6.56 -17.89 -6.33
N ALA A 42 -5.28 -18.24 -6.37
CA ALA A 42 -4.19 -17.32 -6.01
C ALA A 42 -4.21 -16.02 -6.84
N LEU A 43 -4.50 -16.11 -8.14
CA LEU A 43 -4.63 -14.96 -9.05
C LEU A 43 -5.76 -13.99 -8.71
N LYS A 44 -6.79 -14.44 -7.99
CA LYS A 44 -7.86 -13.54 -7.49
C LYS A 44 -7.32 -12.62 -6.38
N GLY A 45 -6.30 -13.06 -5.65
CA GLY A 45 -5.67 -12.29 -4.57
C GLY A 45 -4.57 -11.33 -5.03
N VAL A 46 -4.09 -11.44 -6.28
CA VAL A 46 -3.05 -10.57 -6.85
C VAL A 46 -3.61 -9.16 -7.06
N ASP A 47 -2.91 -8.16 -6.53
CA ASP A 47 -3.27 -6.75 -6.67
C ASP A 47 -3.26 -6.34 -8.14
N ARG A 48 -4.27 -5.58 -8.55
CA ARG A 48 -4.37 -5.03 -9.91
C ARG A 48 -3.66 -3.69 -10.05
N PHE A 49 -3.16 -3.11 -8.95
CA PHE A 49 -2.46 -1.84 -8.87
C PHE A 49 -3.20 -0.72 -9.61
N LYS A 50 -4.49 -0.54 -9.32
CA LYS A 50 -5.40 0.40 -10.00
C LYS A 50 -5.43 0.20 -11.52
N GLY A 51 -5.40 -1.06 -11.96
CA GLY A 51 -5.48 -1.44 -13.38
C GLY A 51 -4.15 -1.53 -14.12
N ARG A 52 -3.03 -1.28 -13.44
CA ARG A 52 -1.68 -1.42 -14.00
C ARG A 52 -1.25 -2.88 -14.17
N VAL A 53 -1.89 -3.84 -13.49
CA VAL A 53 -1.73 -5.28 -13.76
C VAL A 53 -2.95 -5.83 -14.46
N ARG A 54 -2.72 -6.59 -15.53
CA ARG A 54 -3.76 -7.28 -16.31
C ARG A 54 -3.58 -8.78 -16.19
N VAL A 55 -4.59 -9.46 -15.64
CA VAL A 55 -4.60 -10.93 -15.55
C VAL A 55 -5.42 -11.52 -16.67
N ARG A 56 -4.85 -12.53 -17.34
CA ARG A 56 -5.53 -13.44 -18.26
C ARG A 56 -5.38 -14.86 -17.79
N GLN A 57 -6.43 -15.65 -17.96
CA GLN A 57 -6.44 -17.08 -17.70
C GLN A 57 -6.87 -17.77 -18.99
N VAL A 58 -6.04 -18.68 -19.48
CA VAL A 58 -6.16 -19.31 -20.79
C VAL A 58 -6.05 -20.83 -20.59
N PRO A 59 -6.99 -21.63 -21.10
CA PRO A 59 -6.82 -23.08 -21.11
C PRO A 59 -5.54 -23.46 -21.88
N ILE A 60 -4.76 -24.40 -21.37
CA ILE A 60 -3.48 -24.78 -22.00
C ILE A 60 -3.69 -25.35 -23.42
N GLU A 61 -4.86 -25.92 -23.73
CA GLU A 61 -5.20 -26.36 -25.08
C GLU A 61 -5.15 -25.23 -26.12
N ARG A 62 -5.26 -23.98 -25.66
CA ARG A 62 -5.22 -22.77 -26.51
C ARG A 62 -3.85 -22.11 -26.57
N VAL A 63 -2.79 -22.74 -26.04
CA VAL A 63 -1.44 -22.15 -26.03
C VAL A 63 -0.95 -21.77 -27.44
N ALA A 64 -1.31 -22.56 -28.46
CA ALA A 64 -0.97 -22.32 -29.85
C ALA A 64 -1.58 -21.03 -30.43
N ASP A 65 -2.64 -20.49 -29.82
CA ASP A 65 -3.26 -19.22 -30.23
C ASP A 65 -2.40 -18.00 -29.82
N TYR A 66 -1.34 -18.18 -29.02
CA TYR A 66 -0.55 -17.11 -28.41
C TYR A 66 0.95 -17.16 -28.81
N PRO A 67 1.30 -17.27 -30.09
CA PRO A 67 2.69 -17.46 -30.50
C PRO A 67 3.61 -16.31 -30.04
N ALA A 68 3.20 -15.04 -30.13
CA ALA A 68 4.09 -13.92 -29.81
C ALA A 68 4.54 -13.83 -28.33
N ILE A 69 3.79 -14.40 -27.39
CA ILE A 69 4.20 -14.44 -25.97
C ILE A 69 4.75 -15.79 -25.53
N THR A 70 4.57 -16.84 -26.33
CA THR A 70 5.02 -18.19 -26.00
C THR A 70 6.28 -18.63 -26.75
N GLN A 71 6.64 -18.00 -27.87
CA GLN A 71 7.90 -18.28 -28.59
C GLN A 71 9.14 -17.99 -27.73
N GLY A 72 9.18 -16.83 -27.06
CA GLY A 72 10.29 -16.45 -26.17
C GLY A 72 10.23 -17.07 -24.77
N ALA A 73 9.10 -17.67 -24.40
CA ALA A 73 8.88 -18.32 -23.11
C ALA A 73 7.96 -19.54 -23.29
N PRO A 74 8.50 -20.67 -23.80
CA PRO A 74 7.70 -21.84 -24.15
C PRO A 74 6.82 -22.31 -23.00
N VAL A 75 5.57 -22.65 -23.30
CA VAL A 75 4.62 -23.20 -22.32
C VAL A 75 4.34 -24.65 -22.67
N THR A 76 4.94 -25.58 -21.93
CA THR A 76 4.88 -27.02 -22.23
C THR A 76 4.02 -27.81 -21.24
N GLN A 77 3.62 -27.19 -20.12
CA GLN A 77 2.81 -27.85 -19.09
C GLN A 77 1.94 -26.86 -18.33
N ALA A 78 0.92 -27.38 -17.66
CA ALA A 78 0.01 -26.62 -16.82
C ALA A 78 0.18 -26.99 -15.33
N PRO A 79 0.00 -26.04 -14.40
CA PRO A 79 -0.15 -24.61 -14.62
C PRO A 79 1.19 -23.95 -15.00
N THR A 80 1.16 -22.97 -15.90
CA THR A 80 2.29 -22.08 -16.19
C THR A 80 1.83 -20.63 -16.22
N LEU A 81 2.51 -19.77 -15.47
CA LEU A 81 2.31 -18.33 -15.47
C LEU A 81 3.41 -17.66 -16.29
N LEU A 82 3.01 -16.78 -17.20
CA LEU A 82 3.88 -15.79 -17.81
C LEU A 82 3.58 -14.44 -17.17
N VAL A 83 4.62 -13.77 -16.68
CA VAL A 83 4.55 -12.37 -16.22
C VAL A 83 5.38 -11.52 -17.17
N ILE A 84 4.73 -10.64 -17.91
CA ILE A 84 5.30 -9.86 -19.01
C ILE A 84 5.42 -8.41 -18.58
N ASP A 85 6.65 -7.89 -18.62
CA ASP A 85 6.96 -6.51 -18.24
C ASP A 85 6.67 -5.51 -19.36
N THR A 86 6.79 -4.21 -19.06
CA THR A 86 6.57 -3.12 -20.03
C THR A 86 7.62 -3.09 -21.15
N GLN A 87 8.72 -3.82 -21.01
CA GLN A 87 9.74 -4.02 -22.03
C GLN A 87 9.48 -5.29 -22.86
N LYS A 88 8.30 -5.90 -22.73
CA LYS A 88 7.87 -7.13 -23.40
C LYS A 88 8.71 -8.37 -23.04
N ARG A 89 9.40 -8.36 -21.90
CA ARG A 89 10.14 -9.53 -21.41
C ARG A 89 9.22 -10.39 -20.54
N ALA A 90 9.15 -11.67 -20.85
CA ALA A 90 8.34 -12.63 -20.11
C ALA A 90 9.18 -13.40 -19.09
N ARG A 91 8.73 -13.47 -17.84
CA ARG A 91 9.22 -14.41 -16.82
C ARG A 91 8.20 -15.52 -16.61
N ARG A 92 8.69 -16.76 -16.58
CA ARG A 92 7.86 -17.97 -16.50
C ARG A 92 7.93 -18.58 -15.10
N LEU A 93 6.78 -18.87 -14.50
CA LEU A 93 6.64 -19.72 -13.31
C LEU A 93 5.86 -20.98 -13.68
N VAL A 94 6.34 -22.13 -13.24
CA VAL A 94 5.76 -23.42 -13.58
C VAL A 94 5.29 -24.12 -12.30
N GLY A 95 4.17 -24.82 -12.37
CA GLY A 95 3.59 -25.54 -11.23
C GLY A 95 2.83 -24.63 -10.26
N TYR A 96 2.52 -25.16 -9.08
CA TYR A 96 1.80 -24.42 -8.05
C TYR A 96 2.54 -23.15 -7.61
N GLN A 97 1.80 -22.04 -7.55
CA GLN A 97 2.28 -20.73 -7.11
C GLN A 97 1.20 -20.07 -6.22
N ASP A 98 1.62 -19.56 -5.07
CA ASP A 98 0.74 -18.83 -4.16
C ASP A 98 0.60 -17.34 -4.55
N THR A 99 -0.35 -16.63 -3.93
CA THR A 99 -0.59 -15.21 -4.22
C THR A 99 0.65 -14.35 -3.95
N ARG A 100 1.43 -14.66 -2.91
CA ARG A 100 2.59 -13.86 -2.49
C ARG A 100 3.71 -13.97 -3.51
N THR A 101 4.02 -15.17 -3.99
CA THR A 101 5.05 -15.40 -5.00
C THR A 101 4.69 -14.74 -6.33
N ILE A 102 3.43 -14.85 -6.76
CA ILE A 102 2.96 -14.17 -7.98
C ILE A 102 3.05 -12.65 -7.81
N GLN A 103 2.60 -12.13 -6.66
CA GLN A 103 2.62 -10.71 -6.35
C GLN A 103 4.05 -10.17 -6.34
N GLN A 104 4.99 -10.90 -5.73
CA GLN A 104 6.41 -10.54 -5.68
C GLN A 104 6.98 -10.45 -7.10
N LEU A 105 6.77 -11.47 -7.92
CA LEU A 105 7.23 -11.46 -9.30
C LEU A 105 6.67 -10.27 -10.09
N VAL A 106 5.38 -9.95 -9.91
CA VAL A 106 4.71 -8.84 -10.60
C VAL A 106 5.41 -7.50 -10.39
N GLY A 107 5.92 -7.20 -9.20
CA GLY A 107 6.69 -5.95 -9.05
C GLY A 107 8.19 -6.09 -9.15
N ASP A 108 8.77 -7.28 -9.07
CA ASP A 108 10.13 -7.47 -9.55
C ASP A 108 10.19 -7.07 -11.04
N VAL A 109 9.22 -7.53 -11.84
CA VAL A 109 9.17 -7.21 -13.28
C VAL A 109 8.63 -5.82 -13.58
N GLY A 110 7.64 -5.34 -12.83
CA GLY A 110 7.13 -3.98 -12.98
C GLY A 110 8.06 -2.91 -12.41
N GLY A 111 9.18 -3.33 -11.80
CA GLY A 111 10.22 -2.49 -11.23
C GLY A 111 9.76 -1.64 -10.04
N ALA A 112 10.60 -0.66 -9.68
CA ALA A 112 10.33 0.31 -8.61
C ALA A 112 8.97 1.02 -8.77
N GLY A 113 8.45 1.11 -10.00
CA GLY A 113 7.14 1.65 -10.31
C GLY A 113 5.95 0.77 -9.86
N PHE A 114 6.08 -0.55 -9.72
CA PHE A 114 4.95 -1.46 -9.41
C PHE A 114 4.85 -1.85 -7.92
N LEU A 115 5.84 -2.54 -7.36
CA LEU A 115 5.84 -2.88 -5.92
C LEU A 115 6.47 -1.80 -5.05
N GLY A 116 7.36 -0.98 -5.63
CA GLY A 116 8.05 0.09 -4.91
C GLY A 116 7.30 1.41 -4.83
N SER A 117 6.17 1.63 -5.52
CA SER A 117 5.57 2.97 -5.58
C SER A 117 4.32 3.15 -4.73
N ALA A 118 3.44 2.15 -4.56
CA ALA A 118 2.25 2.37 -3.74
C ALA A 118 2.58 2.29 -2.25
N VAL A 119 3.25 1.22 -1.83
CA VAL A 119 3.69 1.03 -0.44
C VAL A 119 4.76 2.04 -0.05
N ALA A 120 5.76 2.30 -0.91
CA ALA A 120 6.77 3.30 -0.55
C ALA A 120 6.21 4.73 -0.59
N ARG A 121 5.38 5.13 -1.57
CA ARG A 121 4.75 6.47 -1.52
C ARG A 121 3.81 6.60 -0.34
N TYR A 122 3.05 5.56 -0.01
CA TYR A 122 2.22 5.56 1.20
C TYR A 122 3.09 5.72 2.44
N ARG A 123 4.15 4.92 2.56
CA ARG A 123 5.09 4.96 3.68
C ARG A 123 5.81 6.31 3.81
N GLU A 124 6.32 6.84 2.71
CA GLU A 124 6.96 8.16 2.63
C GLU A 124 5.99 9.26 3.04
N ARG A 125 4.77 9.25 2.50
CA ARG A 125 3.73 10.22 2.88
C ARG A 125 3.40 10.13 4.35
N ILE A 126 3.27 8.93 4.92
CA ILE A 126 3.05 8.73 6.35
C ILE A 126 4.24 9.20 7.17
N LEU A 127 5.48 8.89 6.78
CA LEU A 127 6.69 9.36 7.48
C LEU A 127 6.73 10.88 7.51
N THR A 128 6.48 11.57 6.39
CA THR A 128 6.38 13.04 6.36
C THR A 128 5.29 13.57 7.29
N MET A 129 4.14 12.88 7.39
CA MET A 129 3.09 13.28 8.33
C MET A 129 3.50 13.07 9.79
N CYS A 130 4.21 11.98 10.08
CA CYS A 130 4.71 11.69 11.42
C CYS A 130 5.80 12.68 11.86
N GLU A 131 6.74 13.01 10.97
CA GLU A 131 7.75 14.05 11.23
C GLU A 131 7.13 15.42 11.47
N ARG A 132 6.02 15.72 10.79
CA ARG A 132 5.28 16.97 10.97
C ARG A 132 4.48 16.99 12.28
N PHE A 133 4.02 15.83 12.75
CA PHE A 133 3.20 15.70 13.94
C PHE A 133 3.88 14.86 15.01
N ASP A 134 5.02 15.35 15.50
CA ASP A 134 5.72 14.78 16.66
C ASP A 134 5.23 15.47 17.95
N ILE A 135 4.32 14.78 18.64
CA ILE A 135 3.71 15.19 19.91
C ILE A 135 4.79 15.36 21.00
N GLY A 136 5.92 14.65 20.92
CA GLY A 136 7.00 14.69 21.91
C GLY A 136 7.72 16.05 21.94
N THR A 137 7.96 16.64 20.77
CA THR A 137 8.52 18.00 20.65
C THR A 137 7.56 19.07 21.17
N ASP A 138 6.26 18.90 20.95
CA ASP A 138 5.24 19.88 21.35
C ASP A 138 5.06 19.99 22.87
N ALA A 139 5.19 18.88 23.61
CA ALA A 139 5.15 18.92 25.08
C ALA A 139 6.30 19.75 25.69
N THR A 140 7.46 19.79 25.01
CA THR A 140 8.61 20.61 25.41
C THR A 140 8.39 22.09 25.10
N ILE A 141 7.73 22.40 23.97
CA ILE A 141 7.31 23.76 23.61
C ILE A 141 6.29 24.28 24.64
N VAL A 142 5.26 23.50 24.96
CA VAL A 142 4.26 23.80 26.01
C VAL A 142 4.91 24.11 27.36
N ALA A 143 6.10 23.58 27.64
CA ALA A 143 6.76 23.84 28.90
C ALA A 143 7.37 25.25 29.02
N THR A 144 7.63 25.93 27.91
CA THR A 144 8.46 27.15 27.85
C THR A 144 7.72 28.42 27.36
N THR A 145 6.51 28.30 26.79
CA THR A 145 5.75 29.45 26.28
C THR A 145 4.75 30.03 27.32
N GLY A 146 4.51 31.34 27.23
CA GLY A 146 3.50 32.05 28.04
C GLY A 146 2.10 32.11 27.42
N ASP A 147 1.92 31.74 26.15
CA ASP A 147 0.63 31.72 25.46
C ASP A 147 0.23 30.30 25.10
N LEU A 148 -0.20 29.55 26.12
CA LEU A 148 -0.57 28.15 26.00
C LEU A 148 -1.83 27.94 25.14
N ASP A 149 -2.74 28.92 25.08
CA ASP A 149 -3.95 28.80 24.26
C ASP A 149 -3.62 28.75 22.77
N SER A 150 -2.72 29.64 22.34
CA SER A 150 -2.23 29.67 20.96
C SER A 150 -1.49 28.38 20.61
N VAL A 151 -0.64 27.89 21.50
CA VAL A 151 0.08 26.61 21.31
C VAL A 151 -0.89 25.44 21.16
N PHE A 152 -1.83 25.25 22.09
CA PHE A 152 -2.80 24.16 22.02
C PHE A 152 -3.70 24.25 20.79
N SER A 153 -4.12 25.47 20.43
CA SER A 153 -4.95 25.69 19.24
C SER A 153 -4.17 25.39 17.95
N GLY A 154 -2.87 25.70 17.91
CA GLY A 154 -1.96 25.37 16.81
C GLY A 154 -1.80 23.86 16.63
N ILE A 155 -1.46 23.13 17.69
CA ILE A 155 -1.28 21.67 17.64
C ILE A 155 -2.58 20.98 17.20
N ARG A 156 -3.73 21.44 17.72
CA ARG A 156 -5.05 20.94 17.26
C ARG A 156 -5.25 21.16 15.76
N ALA A 157 -4.94 22.36 15.25
CA ALA A 157 -5.12 22.66 13.84
C ALA A 157 -4.24 21.77 12.96
N GLU A 158 -3.02 21.49 13.39
CA GLU A 158 -2.09 20.60 12.71
C GLU A 158 -2.58 19.14 12.73
N ALA A 159 -3.02 18.63 13.89
CA ALA A 159 -3.63 17.30 14.01
C ALA A 159 -4.78 17.12 13.02
N LEU A 160 -5.66 18.12 12.88
CA LEU A 160 -6.80 18.08 11.95
C LEU A 160 -6.36 18.16 10.47
N ASP A 161 -5.27 18.85 10.15
CA ASP A 161 -4.70 18.89 8.80
C ASP A 161 -4.08 17.54 8.41
N VAL A 162 -3.31 16.95 9.32
CA VAL A 162 -2.74 15.61 9.14
C VAL A 162 -3.86 14.57 9.04
N LEU A 163 -4.89 14.64 9.89
CA LEU A 163 -6.06 13.76 9.85
C LEU A 163 -6.77 13.79 8.49
N ARG A 164 -7.02 14.98 7.94
CA ARG A 164 -7.60 15.14 6.60
C ARG A 164 -6.73 14.48 5.53
N THR A 165 -5.41 14.68 5.61
CA THR A 165 -4.46 14.10 4.67
C THR A 165 -4.44 12.58 4.77
N VAL A 166 -4.31 12.01 5.97
CA VAL A 166 -4.27 10.56 6.21
C VAL A 166 -5.57 9.90 5.75
N ARG A 167 -6.74 10.48 6.03
CA ARG A 167 -8.04 9.96 5.55
C ARG A 167 -8.18 9.94 4.02
N ALA A 168 -7.50 10.84 3.32
CA ALA A 168 -7.51 10.89 1.87
C ALA A 168 -6.56 9.88 1.20
N LEU A 169 -5.69 9.21 1.97
CA LEU A 169 -4.78 8.19 1.44
C LEU A 169 -5.50 6.86 1.23
N ASP A 170 -5.27 6.23 0.08
CA ASP A 170 -5.63 4.83 -0.15
C ASP A 170 -4.56 3.92 0.46
N PRO A 171 -4.85 3.18 1.55
CA PRO A 171 -3.86 2.31 2.16
C PRO A 171 -3.62 1.09 1.27
N PRO A 172 -2.35 0.72 1.02
CA PRO A 172 -2.06 -0.58 0.44
C PRO A 172 -2.49 -1.70 1.41
N ARG A 173 -2.71 -2.89 0.85
CA ARG A 173 -3.11 -4.07 1.64
C ARG A 173 -2.09 -4.32 2.77
N GLY A 174 -2.59 -4.46 3.99
CA GLY A 174 -1.75 -4.59 5.20
C GLY A 174 -1.55 -3.29 5.99
N PHE A 175 -1.84 -2.12 5.42
CA PHE A 175 -1.74 -0.83 6.12
C PHE A 175 -3.07 -0.32 6.68
N SER A 176 -4.22 -0.94 6.36
CA SER A 176 -5.53 -0.50 6.84
C SER A 176 -5.62 -0.43 8.37
N ALA A 177 -5.16 -1.47 9.07
CA ALA A 177 -5.15 -1.47 10.54
C ALA A 177 -4.27 -0.35 11.12
N PHE A 178 -3.12 -0.07 10.48
CA PHE A 178 -2.26 1.05 10.86
C PHE A 178 -2.95 2.39 10.62
N GLN A 179 -3.53 2.60 9.43
CA GLN A 179 -4.20 3.85 9.09
C GLN A 179 -5.37 4.14 10.03
N SER A 180 -6.20 3.14 10.35
CA SER A 180 -7.27 3.27 11.33
C SER A 180 -6.74 3.67 12.71
N SER A 181 -5.65 3.04 13.15
CA SER A 181 -5.01 3.39 14.43
C SER A 181 -4.43 4.81 14.42
N TYR A 182 -3.86 5.27 13.29
CA TYR A 182 -3.32 6.62 13.16
C TYR A 182 -4.42 7.68 13.15
N ILE A 183 -5.51 7.41 12.43
CA ILE A 183 -6.70 8.28 12.41
C ILE A 183 -7.25 8.46 13.83
N GLN A 184 -7.36 7.37 14.59
CA GLN A 184 -7.85 7.38 15.97
C GLN A 184 -6.94 8.24 16.88
N GLN A 185 -5.63 8.01 16.84
CA GLN A 185 -4.62 8.82 17.54
C GLN A 185 -4.75 10.33 17.25
N LEU A 186 -4.88 10.71 15.97
CA LEU A 186 -5.01 12.11 15.56
C LEU A 186 -6.32 12.76 16.05
N GLU A 187 -7.42 12.00 16.07
CA GLU A 187 -8.71 12.46 16.61
C GLU A 187 -8.66 12.68 18.12
N GLU A 188 -8.02 11.77 18.84
CA GLU A 188 -7.83 11.87 20.29
C GLU A 188 -6.92 13.06 20.63
N ALA A 189 -5.78 13.19 19.96
CA ALA A 189 -4.87 14.31 20.13
C ALA A 189 -5.59 15.66 19.89
N ALA A 190 -6.31 15.80 18.77
CA ALA A 190 -7.07 17.01 18.47
C ALA A 190 -8.10 17.34 19.57
N THR A 191 -8.75 16.31 20.13
CA THR A 191 -9.72 16.47 21.23
C THR A 191 -9.06 16.92 22.53
N VAL A 192 -7.93 16.32 22.90
CA VAL A 192 -7.15 16.66 24.10
C VAL A 192 -6.69 18.11 24.02
N PHE A 193 -6.07 18.53 22.92
CA PHE A 193 -5.58 19.90 22.75
C PHE A 193 -6.70 20.93 22.70
N ASP A 194 -7.86 20.61 22.12
CA ASP A 194 -9.05 21.46 22.15
C ASP A 194 -9.59 21.66 23.58
N ARG A 195 -9.58 20.60 24.41
CA ARG A 195 -9.94 20.70 25.83
C ARG A 195 -8.94 21.53 26.63
N ALA A 196 -7.65 21.40 26.34
CA ALA A 196 -6.59 22.15 26.99
C ALA A 196 -6.66 23.65 26.66
N ALA A 197 -6.80 24.02 25.37
CA ALA A 197 -7.02 25.38 24.91
C ALA A 197 -8.21 26.05 25.62
N ARG A 198 -9.37 25.35 25.63
CA ARG A 198 -10.55 25.84 26.36
C ARG A 198 -10.35 26.00 27.86
N ALA A 199 -9.56 25.14 28.50
CA ALA A 199 -9.27 25.25 29.92
C ALA A 199 -8.38 26.47 30.20
N GLU A 200 -7.38 26.69 29.35
CA GLU A 200 -6.48 27.84 29.45
C GLU A 200 -7.23 29.17 29.28
N ARG A 201 -8.10 29.29 28.26
CA ARG A 201 -8.97 30.48 28.08
C ARG A 201 -9.88 30.77 29.26
N ARG A 202 -10.19 29.75 30.07
CA ARG A 202 -11.01 29.87 31.29
C ARG A 202 -10.15 30.13 32.54
N ASN A 203 -8.87 30.43 32.36
CA ASN A 203 -7.86 30.63 33.42
C ASN A 203 -7.77 29.43 34.38
N ARG A 204 -8.09 28.22 33.89
CA ARG A 204 -8.02 26.96 34.64
C ARG A 204 -6.77 26.21 34.22
N THR A 205 -5.61 26.60 34.75
CA THR A 205 -4.28 25.94 34.59
C THR A 205 -4.27 24.80 33.55
N GLY A 206 -4.35 25.13 32.25
CA GLY A 206 -4.51 24.16 31.17
C GLY A 206 -3.37 23.15 31.14
N ARG A 207 -2.19 23.58 31.59
CA ARG A 207 -0.99 22.76 31.81
C ARG A 207 -1.21 21.58 32.78
N ARG A 208 -1.94 21.77 33.88
CA ARG A 208 -2.26 20.69 34.84
C ARG A 208 -3.21 19.68 34.22
N LYS A 209 -4.18 20.16 33.43
CA LYS A 209 -5.16 19.31 32.77
C LYS A 209 -4.51 18.48 31.65
N LEU A 210 -3.66 19.09 30.85
CA LEU A 210 -2.87 18.40 29.83
C LEU A 210 -2.01 17.29 30.47
N SER A 211 -1.26 17.63 31.53
CA SER A 211 -0.44 16.65 32.25
C SER A 211 -1.26 15.49 32.80
N SER A 212 -2.46 15.72 33.34
CA SER A 212 -3.31 14.62 33.82
C SER A 212 -3.92 13.76 32.71
N GLU A 213 -4.17 14.33 31.52
CA GLU A 213 -4.70 13.57 30.38
C GLU A 213 -3.63 12.66 29.74
N PHE A 214 -2.35 13.02 29.86
CA PHE A 214 -1.21 12.21 29.39
C PHE A 214 -0.56 11.33 30.48
N ALA A 215 -0.98 11.43 31.75
CA ALA A 215 -0.35 10.69 32.87
C ALA A 215 -0.82 9.23 33.03
N GLY A 216 -1.61 8.72 32.10
CA GLY A 216 -2.17 7.36 32.15
C GLY A 216 -1.51 6.40 31.15
N PRO A 217 -1.77 5.08 31.30
CA PRO A 217 -1.44 4.12 30.25
C PRO A 217 -2.16 4.51 28.96
N ASP A 218 -1.42 4.50 27.85
CA ASP A 218 -1.92 4.82 26.52
C ASP A 218 -1.93 3.55 25.64
N PRO A 219 -2.93 2.67 25.81
CA PRO A 219 -3.00 1.42 25.05
C PRO A 219 -3.18 1.67 23.54
N GLU A 220 -3.72 2.82 23.17
CA GLU A 220 -3.88 3.21 21.77
C GLU A 220 -2.55 3.65 21.15
N GLY A 221 -1.78 4.45 21.89
CA GLY A 221 -0.37 4.73 21.66
C GLY A 221 0.44 3.47 21.43
N GLU A 222 0.43 2.54 22.38
CA GLU A 222 1.17 1.28 22.27
C GLU A 222 0.73 0.43 21.06
N ARG A 223 -0.57 0.43 20.74
CA ARG A 223 -1.09 -0.25 19.55
C ARG A 223 -0.58 0.42 18.27
N PHE A 224 -0.61 1.74 18.21
CA PHE A 224 -0.09 2.50 17.09
C PHE A 224 1.40 2.24 16.88
N ASP A 225 2.23 2.32 17.93
CA ASP A 225 3.68 2.08 17.87
C ASP A 225 4.01 0.69 17.36
N ARG A 226 3.31 -0.32 17.89
CA ARG A 226 3.47 -1.72 17.46
C ARG A 226 3.12 -1.87 15.98
N LEU A 227 2.06 -1.22 15.52
CA LEU A 227 1.69 -1.23 14.10
C LEU A 227 2.74 -0.48 13.27
N ALA A 228 3.19 0.69 13.69
CA ALA A 228 4.21 1.50 13.01
C ALA A 228 5.54 0.73 12.85
N ARG A 229 6.05 0.12 13.94
CA ARG A 229 7.25 -0.75 13.94
C ARG A 229 7.13 -1.90 12.97
N ALA A 230 5.98 -2.58 12.96
CA ALA A 230 5.72 -3.69 12.05
C ALA A 230 5.67 -3.26 10.55
N ARG A 231 5.63 -1.95 10.25
CA ARG A 231 5.71 -1.41 8.88
C ARG A 231 7.00 -0.60 8.62
N GLY A 232 7.95 -0.58 9.55
CA GLY A 232 9.19 0.19 9.42
C GLY A 232 8.98 1.71 9.45
N LEU A 233 7.96 2.19 10.14
CA LEU A 233 7.62 3.61 10.26
C LEU A 233 8.29 4.22 11.50
N GLN A 234 9.62 4.25 11.52
CA GLN A 234 10.41 4.65 12.70
C GLN A 234 10.22 6.11 13.10
N ALA A 235 9.86 7.00 12.18
CA ALA A 235 9.62 8.41 12.50
C ALA A 235 8.26 8.70 13.16
N CYS A 236 7.45 7.66 13.41
CA CYS A 236 6.11 7.82 13.99
C CYS A 236 6.05 7.55 15.49
N PHE A 237 7.12 7.09 16.14
CA PHE A 237 7.11 6.69 17.55
C PHE A 237 8.47 6.92 18.20
#